data_AF-A0A1F6QVV3-F1
#
_entry.id   AF-A0A1F6QVV3-F1
#
_cell.length_a   1.000
_cell.length_b   1.000
_cell.length_c   1.000
_cell.angle_alpha   90.00
_cell.angle_beta   90.00
_cell.angle_gamma   90.00
#
_symmetry.space_group_name_H-M   'P 1'
#
loop_
_entity.id
_entity.type
_entity.pdbx_description
1 polymer ?
#
loop_
_entity_poly.entity_id
_entity_poly.type
_entity_poly.pdbx_seq_one_letter_code
_entity_poly.pdbx_strand_id
1 'polypeptide(L)'
;MNRPMIVFLNLLLIIIGFFIIYSTPWNALAIILGMFLISASIISFAVLIYFPPAQPRYVKLNVIESPKIPKKIAKKTRKRSKKRRR
;
A
#
# COMPACT_ATOMS: atom_id res chain seq x y z
N MET A 1 8.19 2.56 9.71
CA MET A 1 9.45 1.81 9.45
C MET A 1 10.35 2.67 8.59
N ASN A 2 11.58 2.90 9.02
CA ASN A 2 12.55 3.70 8.27
C ASN A 2 12.85 2.95 6.97
N ARG A 3 12.41 3.46 5.80
CA ARG A 3 12.77 2.93 4.47
C ARG A 3 14.27 2.53 4.36
N PRO A 4 15.25 3.27 4.93
CA PRO A 4 16.65 2.83 4.91
C PRO A 4 16.94 1.54 5.69
N MET A 5 16.20 1.21 6.75
CA MET A 5 16.39 -0.06 7.48
C MET A 5 16.01 -1.28 6.63
N ILE A 6 14.99 -1.15 5.76
CA ILE A 6 14.61 -2.22 4.83
C ILE A 6 15.69 -2.40 3.75
N VAL A 7 16.23 -1.30 3.21
CA VAL A 7 17.34 -1.35 2.24
C VAL A 7 18.57 -2.03 2.84
N PHE A 8 18.96 -1.63 4.05
CA PHE A 8 20.11 -2.23 4.75
C PHE A 8 19.91 -3.72 5.00
N LEU A 9 18.71 -4.15 5.39
CA LEU A 9 18.39 -5.56 5.60
C LEU A 9 18.51 -6.37 4.29
N ASN A 10 18.01 -5.84 3.17
CA ASN A 10 18.14 -6.52 1.87
C ASN A 10 19.61 -6.63 1.44
N LEU A 11 20.42 -5.60 1.68
CA LEU A 11 21.85 -5.64 1.39
C LEU A 11 22.57 -6.71 2.23
N LEU A 12 22.24 -6.80 3.52
CA LEU A 12 22.79 -7.82 4.41
C LEU A 12 22.43 -9.24 3.93
N LEU A 13 21.19 -9.46 3.50
CA LEU A 13 20.73 -10.75 2.97
C LEU A 13 21.50 -11.14 1.69
N ILE A 14 21.79 -10.19 0.81
CA ILE A 14 22.61 -10.44 -0.39
C ILE A 14 24.00 -10.92 -0.01
N ILE A 15 24.67 -10.23 0.94
CA ILE A 15 26.02 -10.60 1.40
C ILE A 15 26.03 -12.01 2.00
N ILE A 16 25.02 -12.34 2.83
CA ILE A 16 24.89 -13.67 3.43
C ILE A 16 24.67 -14.74 2.34
N GLY A 17 23.81 -14.46 1.35
CA GLY A 17 23.59 -15.37 0.23
C GLY A 17 24.88 -15.67 -0.54
N PHE A 18 25.69 -14.64 -0.84
CA PHE A 18 27.00 -14.82 -1.46
C PHE A 18 27.96 -15.62 -0.58
N PHE A 19 27.97 -15.34 0.73
CA PHE A 19 28.82 -16.06 1.68
C PHE A 19 28.49 -17.56 1.74
N ILE A 20 27.21 -17.94 1.71
CA ILE A 20 26.77 -19.34 1.70
C ILE A 20 27.26 -20.05 0.43
N ILE A 21 27.06 -19.44 -0.75
CA ILE A 21 27.49 -20.00 -2.04
C ILE A 21 29.00 -20.21 -2.06
N TYR A 22 29.76 -19.23 -1.58
CA TYR A 22 31.23 -19.29 -1.59
C TYR A 22 31.80 -20.25 -0.55
N SER A 23 31.16 -20.37 0.63
CA SER A 23 31.64 -21.20 1.73
C SER A 23 31.28 -22.67 1.58
N THR A 24 30.23 -23.00 0.82
CA THR A 24 29.73 -24.37 0.66
C THR A 24 29.53 -24.80 -0.81
N PRO A 25 30.54 -24.63 -1.68
CA PRO A 25 30.40 -24.87 -3.12
C PRO A 25 30.14 -26.34 -3.49
N TRP A 26 30.42 -27.28 -2.57
CA TRP A 26 30.12 -28.70 -2.76
C TRP A 26 28.66 -29.07 -2.43
N ASN A 27 27.88 -28.18 -1.82
CA ASN A 27 26.49 -28.44 -1.45
C ASN A 27 25.53 -27.70 -2.39
N ALA A 28 25.03 -28.42 -3.40
CA ALA A 28 24.09 -27.89 -4.38
C ALA A 28 22.83 -27.27 -3.73
N LEU A 29 22.33 -27.85 -2.65
CA LEU A 29 21.15 -27.32 -1.95
C LEU A 29 21.45 -25.96 -1.31
N ALA A 30 22.62 -25.80 -0.71
CA ALA A 30 23.06 -24.54 -0.12
C ALA A 30 23.26 -23.46 -1.19
N ILE A 31 23.79 -23.83 -2.37
CA ILE A 31 23.92 -22.92 -3.50
C ILE A 31 22.55 -22.44 -3.99
N ILE A 32 21.60 -23.35 -4.20
CA ILE A 32 20.24 -23.00 -4.63
C ILE A 32 19.57 -22.06 -3.61
N LEU A 33 19.70 -22.37 -2.32
CA LEU A 33 19.17 -21.53 -1.26
C LEU A 33 19.81 -20.13 -1.25
N GLY A 34 21.13 -20.06 -1.42
CA GLY A 34 21.85 -18.78 -1.52
C GLY A 34 21.42 -17.95 -2.72
N MET A 35 21.28 -18.58 -3.90
CA MET A 35 20.80 -17.91 -5.12
C MET A 35 19.37 -17.40 -4.95
N PHE A 36 18.50 -18.19 -4.33
CA PHE A 36 17.12 -17.79 -4.03
C PHE A 36 17.07 -16.61 -3.06
N LEU A 37 17.93 -16.60 -2.03
CA LEU A 37 18.03 -15.48 -1.09
C LEU A 37 18.43 -14.18 -1.78
N ILE A 38 19.43 -14.26 -2.67
CA ILE A 38 19.91 -13.11 -3.44
C ILE A 38 18.82 -12.60 -4.38
N SER A 39 18.15 -13.48 -5.12
CA SER A 39 17.12 -13.08 -6.09
C SER A 39 15.91 -12.42 -5.40
N ALA A 40 15.43 -12.99 -4.29
CA ALA A 40 14.35 -12.41 -3.50
C ALA A 40 14.71 -11.01 -2.97
N SER A 41 15.95 -10.83 -2.51
CA SER A 41 16.45 -9.54 -2.00
C SER A 41 16.54 -8.48 -3.08
N ILE A 42 16.99 -8.86 -4.29
CA ILE A 42 17.04 -7.96 -5.46
C ILE A 42 15.63 -7.54 -5.88
N ILE A 43 14.69 -8.48 -5.95
CA ILE A 43 13.29 -8.18 -6.29
C ILE A 43 12.69 -7.22 -5.26
N SER A 44 12.89 -7.49 -3.97
CA SER A 44 12.45 -6.62 -2.88
C SER A 44 13.02 -5.20 -2.99
N PHE A 45 14.32 -5.07 -3.28
CA PHE A 45 14.98 -3.79 -3.50
C PHE A 45 14.42 -3.05 -4.72
N ALA A 46 14.20 -3.76 -5.83
CA ALA A 46 13.58 -3.20 -7.02
C ALA A 46 12.16 -2.70 -6.71
N VAL A 47 11.35 -3.48 -5.98
CA VAL A 47 9.99 -3.06 -5.60
C VAL A 47 10.03 -1.77 -4.78
N LEU A 48 10.97 -1.64 -3.84
CA LEU A 48 11.11 -0.46 -3.00
C LEU A 48 11.46 0.82 -3.82
N ILE A 49 12.25 0.67 -4.89
CA ILE A 49 12.65 1.78 -5.76
C ILE A 49 11.54 2.14 -6.75
N TYR A 50 10.99 1.14 -7.44
CA TYR A 50 10.05 1.35 -8.55
C TYR A 50 8.62 1.61 -8.10
N PHE A 51 8.21 1.07 -6.95
CA PHE A 51 6.89 1.31 -6.38
C PHE A 51 7.04 2.28 -5.20
N PRO A 52 6.90 3.60 -5.43
CA PRO A 52 6.72 4.52 -4.30
C PRO A 52 5.52 4.01 -3.49
N PRO A 53 5.55 4.14 -2.14
CA PRO A 53 4.46 3.62 -1.32
C PRO A 53 3.18 4.18 -1.89
N ALA A 54 2.27 3.28 -2.28
CA ALA A 54 0.96 3.63 -2.74
C ALA A 54 0.43 4.61 -1.69
N GLN A 55 0.44 5.90 -2.02
CA GLN A 55 -0.18 6.87 -1.15
C GLN A 55 -1.57 6.29 -1.00
N PRO A 56 -2.05 6.03 0.23
CA PRO A 56 -3.44 5.74 0.41
C PRO A 56 -4.13 6.97 -0.16
N ARG A 57 -4.58 6.89 -1.42
CA ARG A 57 -5.59 7.77 -1.95
C ARG A 57 -6.75 7.38 -1.07
N TYR A 58 -6.85 8.07 0.06
CA TYR A 58 -8.09 8.32 0.73
C TYR A 58 -8.93 9.02 -0.33
N VAL A 59 -9.52 8.21 -1.22
CA VAL A 59 -10.65 8.61 -2.02
C VAL A 59 -11.63 9.01 -0.94
N LYS A 60 -11.72 10.31 -0.69
CA LYS A 60 -12.83 10.87 0.03
C LYS A 60 -14.04 10.35 -0.70
N LEU A 61 -14.68 9.34 -0.13
CA LEU A 61 -16.05 8.93 -0.42
C LEU A 61 -17.01 10.03 0.08
N ASN A 62 -16.64 11.29 -0.15
CA ASN A 62 -17.55 12.41 -0.08
C ASN A 62 -17.86 12.76 -1.51
N VAL A 63 -19.15 12.94 -1.81
CA VAL A 63 -19.66 13.40 -3.09
C VAL A 63 -19.90 12.28 -4.12
N ILE A 64 -20.65 11.24 -3.72
CA ILE A 64 -21.90 11.06 -4.49
C ILE A 64 -22.70 12.30 -4.11
N GLU A 65 -22.70 13.27 -5.02
CA GLU A 65 -23.61 14.40 -5.03
C GLU A 65 -25.01 13.82 -4.85
N SER A 66 -25.50 13.84 -3.61
CA SER A 66 -26.91 13.68 -3.34
C SER A 66 -27.60 14.70 -4.26
N PRO A 67 -28.44 14.26 -5.22
CA PRO A 67 -29.00 15.14 -6.22
C PRO A 67 -29.61 16.32 -5.49
N LYS A 68 -29.15 17.53 -5.83
CA LYS A 68 -29.57 18.81 -5.26
C LYS A 68 -31.10 18.85 -5.23
N ILE A 69 -31.72 18.40 -4.14
CA ILE A 69 -33.17 18.47 -3.95
C ILE A 69 -33.49 19.95 -4.02
N PRO A 70 -34.32 20.40 -4.97
CA PRO A 70 -34.55 21.82 -5.16
C PRO A 70 -35.14 22.38 -3.86
N LYS A 71 -34.48 23.40 -3.30
CA LYS A 71 -34.91 24.18 -2.12
C LYS A 71 -36.37 24.67 -2.19
N LYS A 72 -37.01 24.60 -3.37
CA LYS A 72 -38.43 24.88 -3.59
C LYS A 72 -39.36 23.83 -2.97
N ILE A 73 -38.95 22.57 -2.76
CA ILE A 73 -39.80 21.51 -2.20
C ILE A 73 -39.94 21.66 -0.67
N ALA A 74 -38.84 21.94 0.04
CA ALA A 74 -38.83 22.08 1.51
C ALA A 74 -39.64 23.30 2.04
N LYS A 75 -39.90 24.32 1.22
CA LYS A 75 -40.69 25.49 1.64
C LYS A 75 -42.20 25.25 1.61
N LYS A 76 -42.71 24.35 0.76
CA LYS A 76 -44.17 24.04 0.70
C LYS A 76 -44.63 23.20 1.90
N THR A 77 -43.79 22.31 2.43
CA THR A 77 -44.09 21.51 3.63
C THR A 77 -44.13 22.34 4.92
N ARG A 78 -43.29 23.39 5.04
CA ARG A 78 -43.30 24.28 6.23
C ARG A 78 -44.60 25.10 6.38
N LYS A 79 -45.31 25.41 5.28
CA LYS A 79 -46.58 26.15 5.34
C LYS A 79 -47.78 25.28 5.72
N ARG A 80 -47.77 23.99 5.37
CA ARG A 80 -48.89 23.07 5.69
C ARG A 80 -48.89 22.66 7.17
N SER A 81 -47.71 22.49 7.78
CA SER A 81 -47.59 22.18 9.22
C SER A 81 -48.11 23.32 10.11
N LYS A 82 -47.90 24.59 9.75
CA LYS A 82 -48.42 25.74 10.52
C LYS A 82 -49.94 25.94 10.40
N LYS A 83 -50.58 25.49 9.32
CA LYS A 83 -52.05 25.61 9.17
C LYS A 83 -52.83 24.56 9.98
N ARG A 84 -52.19 23.44 10.36
CA ARG A 84 -52.80 22.40 11.21
C ARG A 84 -52.74 22.72 12.71
N ARG A 85 -52.05 23.79 13.10
CA ARG A 85 -51.91 24.22 14.51
C ARG A 85 -52.74 25.48 14.85
N ARG A 86 -53.68 25.85 13.97
CA ARG A 86 -54.78 26.75 14.28
C ARG A 86 -56.06 25.94 14.27
#